data_AF-A0A7S2KMC6-F1
#
_entry.id   AF-A0A7S2KMC6-F1
#
_cell.length_a   1.000
_cell.length_b   1.000
_cell.length_c   1.000
_cell.angle_alpha   90.00
_cell.angle_beta   90.00
_cell.angle_gamma   90.00
#
_symmetry.space_group_name_H-M   'P 1'
#
loop_
_entity.id
_entity.type
_entity.pdbx_description
1 polymer ?
#
loop_
_entity_poly.entity_id
_entity_poly.type
_entity_poly.pdbx_seq_one_letter_code
_entity_poly.pdbx_strand_id
1 'polypeptide(L)'
;FLLFPEGTDRNIDMAEFARREGRPILKHLLLPRTTGFNASLESLRSSSPIVYDVTIAYKGYDGKAIAPSERNEWATFWCLITGEIPEVHVRIKRNSMEDVLQDSQWLDKCWVEKDRLLEHFYRHQCFPRAGPNKCRIFDTRFHSVENSIIGMF
;
A
#
# COMPACT_ATOMS: atom_id res chain seq x y z
N PHE A 1 0.40 15.66 -1.23
CA PHE A 1 1.39 15.13 -0.27
C PHE A 1 1.35 13.60 -0.34
N LEU A 2 2.49 12.94 -0.42
CA LEU A 2 2.60 11.48 -0.48
C LEU A 2 3.53 11.02 0.64
N LEU A 3 3.08 10.04 1.43
CA LEU A 3 3.82 9.56 2.60
C LEU A 3 3.97 8.05 2.57
N PHE A 4 5.19 7.58 2.76
CA PHE A 4 5.53 6.17 2.90
C PHE A 4 5.95 5.93 4.36
N PRO A 5 5.06 5.43 5.22
CA PRO A 5 5.36 5.33 6.64
C PRO A 5 6.22 4.12 6.99
N GLU A 6 6.50 3.21 6.06
CA GLU A 6 7.27 1.98 6.35
C GLU A 6 8.73 2.24 6.78
N GLY A 7 9.32 3.38 6.43
CA GLY A 7 10.72 3.67 6.76
C GLY A 7 11.69 2.70 6.09
N THR A 8 13.00 2.86 6.34
CA THR A 8 14.06 2.21 5.54
C THR A 8 14.99 1.31 6.38
N ASP A 9 14.81 1.22 7.70
CA ASP A 9 15.74 0.49 8.57
C ASP A 9 15.46 -1.01 8.60
N ARG A 10 16.10 -1.73 7.67
CA ARG A 10 16.01 -3.20 7.51
C ARG A 10 16.88 -3.99 8.51
N ASN A 11 17.66 -3.31 9.35
CA ASN A 11 18.54 -3.95 10.33
C ASN A 11 17.84 -4.26 11.67
N ILE A 12 16.56 -3.88 11.81
CA ILE A 12 15.78 -4.13 13.01
C ILE A 12 14.92 -5.36 12.75
N ASP A 13 14.96 -6.35 13.65
CA ASP A 13 13.96 -7.42 13.64
C ASP A 13 12.59 -6.79 13.89
N MET A 14 11.83 -6.63 12.81
CA MET A 14 10.56 -5.93 12.87
C MET A 14 9.51 -6.71 13.66
N ALA A 15 9.65 -8.03 13.76
CA ALA A 15 8.76 -8.86 14.57
C ALA A 15 9.06 -8.68 16.07
N GLU A 16 10.34 -8.59 16.45
CA GLU A 16 10.73 -8.26 17.82
C GLU A 16 10.30 -6.84 18.19
N PHE A 17 10.52 -5.87 17.29
CA PHE A 17 10.06 -4.50 17.47
C PHE A 17 8.53 -4.44 17.62
N ALA A 18 7.77 -5.12 16.76
CA ALA A 18 6.32 -5.18 16.85
C ALA A 18 5.86 -5.75 18.20
N ARG A 19 6.48 -6.84 18.68
CA ARG A 19 6.18 -7.43 19.99
C ARG A 19 6.46 -6.47 21.13
N ARG A 20 7.61 -5.79 21.12
CA ARG A 20 8.00 -4.84 22.18
C ARG A 20 7.04 -3.67 22.27
N GLU A 21 6.59 -3.16 21.14
CA GLU A 21 5.66 -2.03 21.06
C GLU A 21 4.18 -2.46 21.19
N GLY A 22 3.89 -3.76 21.36
CA GLY A 22 2.52 -4.29 21.42
C GLY A 22 1.73 -4.14 20.12
N ARG A 23 2.41 -4.11 18.98
CA ARG A 23 1.87 -3.86 17.64
C ARG A 23 1.72 -5.16 16.83
N PRO A 24 0.87 -5.19 15.79
CA PRO A 24 0.65 -6.39 14.99
C PRO A 24 1.92 -6.84 14.28
N ILE A 25 2.17 -8.15 14.26
CA ILE A 25 3.23 -8.76 13.46
C ILE A 25 2.68 -8.96 12.05
N LEU A 26 3.31 -8.33 11.07
CA LEU A 26 2.94 -8.39 9.65
C LEU A 26 3.86 -9.38 8.92
N LYS A 27 3.37 -10.00 7.83
CA LYS A 27 4.12 -11.02 7.06
C LYS A 27 4.65 -10.48 5.73
N HIS A 28 3.85 -9.65 5.07
CA HIS A 28 4.09 -9.15 3.72
C HIS A 28 4.55 -7.69 3.70
N LEU A 29 4.38 -6.98 4.81
CA LEU A 29 4.66 -5.55 4.95
C LEU A 29 5.58 -5.25 6.12
N LEU A 30 6.28 -4.13 6.03
CA LEU A 30 6.99 -3.58 7.19
C LEU A 30 5.99 -2.84 8.08
N LEU A 31 6.20 -2.91 9.38
CA LEU A 31 5.33 -2.21 10.32
C LEU A 31 5.53 -0.69 10.18
N PRO A 32 4.46 0.10 10.07
CA PRO A 32 4.57 1.51 9.74
C PRO A 32 5.10 2.33 10.93
N ARG A 33 5.74 3.45 10.67
CA ARG A 33 6.14 4.44 11.68
C ARG A 33 5.02 5.46 11.85
N THR A 34 4.41 5.48 13.03
CA THR A 34 3.26 6.34 13.35
C THR A 34 3.66 7.78 13.65
N THR A 35 4.86 8.03 14.17
CA THR A 35 5.31 9.37 14.58
C THR A 35 5.27 10.39 13.44
N GLY A 36 5.90 10.07 12.31
CA GLY A 36 5.94 10.97 11.15
C GLY A 36 4.57 11.14 10.48
N PHE A 37 3.76 10.09 10.49
CA PHE A 37 2.37 10.14 10.02
C PHE A 37 1.54 11.10 10.87
N ASN A 38 1.56 10.95 12.20
CA ASN A 38 0.83 11.81 13.13
C ASN A 38 1.28 13.28 13.06
N ALA A 39 2.59 13.53 12.95
CA ALA A 39 3.11 14.89 12.75
C ALA A 39 2.62 15.54 11.45
N SER A 40 2.54 14.75 10.37
CA SER A 40 1.99 15.21 9.09
C SER A 40 0.49 15.49 9.18
N LEU A 41 -0.26 14.64 9.87
CA LEU A 41 -1.69 14.84 10.08
C LEU A 41 -1.98 16.11 10.89
N GLU A 42 -1.21 16.37 11.95
CA GLU A 42 -1.38 17.57 12.77
C GLU A 42 -1.12 18.85 11.95
N SER A 43 -0.07 18.84 11.11
CA SER A 43 0.27 19.97 10.24
C SER A 43 -0.80 20.24 9.18
N LEU A 44 -1.49 19.20 8.71
CA LEU A 44 -2.51 19.29 7.67
C LEU A 44 -3.94 19.48 8.22
N ARG A 45 -4.12 19.40 9.55
CA ARG A 45 -5.41 19.39 10.24
C ARG A 45 -6.31 20.58 9.84
N SER A 46 -5.75 21.77 9.68
CA SER A 46 -6.49 22.98 9.31
C SER A 46 -7.09 22.94 7.90
N SER A 47 -6.50 22.19 6.98
CA SER A 47 -6.97 22.03 5.60
C SER A 47 -7.93 20.86 5.42
N SER A 48 -8.11 20.02 6.45
CA SER A 48 -8.97 18.84 6.47
C SER A 48 -8.93 18.02 5.17
N PRO A 49 -7.74 17.57 4.71
CA PRO A 49 -7.61 16.90 3.43
C PRO A 49 -8.26 15.52 3.43
N ILE A 50 -8.52 15.01 2.22
CA ILE A 50 -8.91 13.61 2.04
C ILE A 50 -7.66 12.73 2.13
N VAL A 51 -7.73 11.65 2.90
CA VAL A 51 -6.64 10.68 3.03
C VAL A 51 -6.89 9.52 2.08
N TYR A 52 -6.03 9.39 1.08
CA TYR A 52 -6.04 8.27 0.14
C TYR A 52 -5.13 7.17 0.64
N ASP A 53 -5.73 6.01 0.90
CA ASP A 53 -5.00 4.78 1.22
C ASP A 53 -4.86 3.93 -0.04
N VAL A 54 -3.64 3.78 -0.53
CA VAL A 54 -3.31 3.11 -1.80
C VAL A 54 -2.51 1.84 -1.52
N THR A 55 -2.94 0.74 -2.14
CA THR A 55 -2.23 -0.54 -2.13
C THR A 55 -1.98 -0.97 -3.57
N ILE A 56 -0.73 -1.29 -3.90
CA ILE A 56 -0.31 -1.67 -5.24
C ILE A 56 0.29 -3.07 -5.16
N ALA A 57 -0.15 -3.96 -6.03
CA ALA A 57 0.41 -5.29 -6.19
C ALA A 57 0.69 -5.57 -7.67
N TYR A 58 1.87 -6.12 -7.94
CA TYR A 58 2.27 -6.53 -9.27
C TYR A 58 1.95 -8.01 -9.46
N LYS A 59 1.41 -8.36 -10.62
CA LYS A 59 1.21 -9.76 -10.98
C LYS A 59 2.55 -10.50 -10.98
N GLY A 60 2.53 -11.72 -10.47
CA GLY A 60 3.74 -12.50 -10.17
C GLY A 60 4.29 -12.26 -8.76
N TYR A 61 3.61 -11.49 -7.91
CA TYR A 61 3.96 -11.37 -6.49
C TYR A 61 4.00 -12.76 -5.83
N ASP A 62 5.15 -13.10 -5.26
CA ASP A 62 5.48 -14.42 -4.69
C ASP A 62 5.35 -14.46 -3.16
N GLY A 63 4.76 -13.42 -2.56
CA GLY A 63 4.56 -13.32 -1.12
C GLY A 63 5.74 -12.67 -0.39
N LYS A 64 6.84 -12.35 -1.07
CA LYS A 64 7.99 -11.68 -0.47
C LYS A 64 7.99 -10.19 -0.80
N ALA A 65 8.20 -9.35 0.20
CA ALA A 65 8.53 -7.96 -0.06
C ALA A 65 9.83 -7.92 -0.88
N ILE A 66 9.79 -7.30 -2.07
CA ILE A 66 10.95 -7.24 -2.97
C ILE A 66 12.09 -6.57 -2.21
N ALA A 67 13.14 -7.33 -1.89
CA ALA A 67 14.37 -6.75 -1.39
C ALA A 67 14.92 -5.85 -2.51
N PRO A 68 15.41 -4.63 -2.22
CA PRO A 68 15.98 -3.77 -3.25
C PRO A 68 17.16 -4.38 -4.02
N SER A 69 17.83 -5.39 -3.47
CA SER A 69 18.82 -6.24 -4.15
C SER A 69 18.23 -7.29 -5.09
N GLU A 70 16.96 -7.62 -4.93
CA GLU A 70 16.16 -8.55 -5.75
C GLU A 70 15.17 -7.80 -6.64
N ARG A 71 15.21 -6.46 -6.65
CA ARG A 71 14.47 -5.65 -7.62
C ARG A 71 15.02 -6.07 -8.96
N ASN A 72 14.28 -6.96 -9.61
CA ASN A 72 14.76 -7.71 -10.75
C ASN A 72 15.05 -6.70 -11.86
N GLU A 73 16.31 -6.28 -11.98
CA GLU A 73 16.77 -5.32 -13.00
C GLU A 73 16.39 -5.85 -14.38
N TRP A 74 16.33 -7.18 -14.51
CA TRP A 74 15.78 -7.90 -15.64
C TRP A 74 14.32 -7.57 -15.95
N ALA A 75 13.44 -7.46 -14.95
CA ALA A 75 12.03 -7.10 -15.18
C ALA A 75 11.89 -5.64 -15.66
N THR A 76 12.70 -4.73 -15.13
CA THR A 76 12.74 -3.34 -15.60
C THR A 76 13.34 -3.23 -17.00
N PHE A 77 14.45 -3.91 -17.28
CA PHE A 77 15.10 -3.94 -18.59
C PHE A 77 14.24 -4.64 -19.65
N TRP A 78 13.60 -5.76 -19.31
CA TRP A 78 12.68 -6.49 -20.19
C TRP A 78 11.43 -5.66 -20.48
N CYS A 79 10.88 -4.95 -19.49
CA CYS A 79 9.78 -4.01 -19.69
C CYS A 79 10.15 -2.84 -20.62
N LEU A 80 11.39 -2.36 -20.55
CA LEU A 80 11.90 -1.31 -21.45
C LEU A 80 12.10 -1.83 -22.89
N ILE A 81 12.51 -3.09 -23.06
CA ILE A 81 12.77 -3.70 -24.39
C ILE A 81 11.49 -4.19 -25.06
N THR A 82 10.61 -4.82 -24.31
CA THR A 82 9.39 -5.46 -24.86
C THR A 82 8.17 -4.53 -24.85
N GLY A 83 8.22 -3.44 -24.07
CA GLY A 83 7.05 -2.60 -23.82
C GLY A 83 5.98 -3.27 -22.95
N GLU A 84 6.19 -4.52 -22.51
CA GLU A 84 5.25 -5.24 -21.66
C GLU A 84 5.45 -4.84 -20.21
N ILE A 85 4.59 -3.94 -19.73
CA ILE A 85 4.51 -3.58 -18.33
C ILE A 85 3.84 -4.74 -17.58
N PRO A 86 4.49 -5.32 -16.54
CA PRO A 86 3.85 -6.36 -15.74
C PRO A 86 2.55 -5.81 -15.17
N GLU A 87 1.50 -6.62 -15.26
CA GLU A 87 0.18 -6.18 -14.90
C GLU A 87 0.12 -5.70 -13.44
N VAL A 88 -0.44 -4.50 -13.24
CA VAL A 88 -0.50 -3.84 -11.94
C VAL A 88 -1.95 -3.79 -11.48
N HIS A 89 -2.16 -4.20 -10.24
CA HIS A 89 -3.41 -4.07 -9.53
C HIS A 89 -3.27 -2.96 -8.48
N VAL A 90 -4.17 -2.00 -8.50
CA VAL A 90 -4.16 -0.84 -7.60
C VAL A 90 -5.49 -0.79 -6.87
N ARG A 91 -5.45 -0.83 -5.54
CA ARG A 91 -6.61 -0.65 -4.67
C ARG A 91 -6.49 0.70 -3.97
N ILE A 92 -7.50 1.54 -4.13
CA ILE A 92 -7.57 2.88 -3.53
C ILE A 92 -8.77 2.94 -2.61
N LYS A 93 -8.55 3.42 -1.38
CA LYS A 93 -9.59 3.74 -0.41
C LYS A 93 -9.54 5.21 -0.06
N ARG A 94 -10.73 5.80 0.02
CA ARG A 94 -10.90 7.20 0.42
C ARG A 94 -11.35 7.26 1.87
N ASN A 95 -10.62 7.99 2.70
CA ASN A 95 -10.95 8.22 4.10
C ASN A 95 -11.00 9.72 4.37
N SER A 96 -11.94 10.17 5.21
CA SER A 96 -11.97 11.55 5.66
C SER A 96 -10.89 11.79 6.71
N MET A 97 -10.41 13.02 6.85
CA MET A 97 -9.45 13.37 7.90
C MET A 97 -10.00 13.06 9.30
N GLU A 98 -11.29 13.27 9.51
CA GLU A 98 -11.95 13.03 10.78
C GLU A 98 -11.94 11.54 11.16
N ASP A 99 -12.26 10.65 10.22
CA ASP A 99 -12.20 9.19 10.43
C ASP A 99 -10.80 8.74 10.85
N VAL A 100 -9.76 9.36 10.27
CA VAL A 100 -8.36 9.03 10.54
C VAL A 100 -7.93 9.54 11.92
N LEU A 101 -8.32 10.77 12.27
CA LEU A 101 -7.93 11.40 13.55
C LEU A 101 -8.65 10.79 14.76
N GLN A 102 -9.86 10.27 14.59
CA GLN A 102 -10.63 9.64 15.67
C GLN A 102 -10.02 8.31 16.13
N ASP A 103 -9.22 7.65 15.30
CA ASP A 103 -8.65 6.33 15.57
C ASP A 103 -7.12 6.38 15.58
N SER A 104 -6.53 6.41 16.78
CA SER A 104 -5.07 6.41 16.95
C SER A 104 -4.37 5.16 16.41
N GLN A 105 -5.13 4.08 16.20
CA GLN A 105 -4.66 2.82 15.63
C GLN A 105 -5.03 2.68 14.14
N TRP A 106 -5.56 3.73 13.51
CA TRP A 106 -6.01 3.70 12.12
C TRP A 106 -4.92 3.20 11.17
N LEU A 107 -3.69 3.72 11.34
CA LEU A 107 -2.56 3.34 10.50
C LEU A 107 -2.22 1.85 10.65
N ASP A 108 -2.25 1.32 11.87
CA ASP A 108 -1.96 -0.08 12.15
C ASP A 108 -3.05 -0.99 11.57
N LYS A 109 -4.32 -0.59 11.70
CA LYS A 109 -5.46 -1.31 11.11
C LYS A 109 -5.38 -1.33 9.58
N CYS A 110 -5.02 -0.21 8.96
CA CYS A 110 -4.76 -0.15 7.52
C CYS A 110 -3.67 -1.14 7.11
N TRP A 111 -2.56 -1.19 7.84
CA TRP A 111 -1.46 -2.11 7.52
C TRP A 111 -1.83 -3.58 7.71
N VAL A 112 -2.59 -3.91 8.76
CA VAL A 112 -3.12 -5.28 8.96
C VAL A 112 -4.06 -5.67 7.83
N GLU A 113 -4.92 -4.76 7.35
CA GLU A 113 -5.76 -5.05 6.19
C GLU A 113 -4.94 -5.27 4.93
N LYS A 114 -3.95 -4.41 4.66
CA LYS A 114 -3.06 -4.55 3.50
C LYS A 114 -2.27 -5.85 3.52
N ASP A 115 -1.78 -6.27 4.68
CA ASP A 115 -1.08 -7.54 4.84
C ASP A 115 -1.99 -8.72 4.43
N ARG A 116 -3.25 -8.73 4.87
CA ARG A 116 -4.25 -9.72 4.45
C ARG A 116 -4.58 -9.64 2.95
N LEU A 117 -4.63 -8.43 2.39
CA LEU A 117 -4.86 -8.22 0.96
C LEU A 117 -3.71 -8.76 0.12
N LEU A 118 -2.47 -8.59 0.57
CA LEU A 118 -1.28 -9.13 -0.09
C LEU A 118 -1.20 -10.66 0.04
N GLU A 119 -1.59 -11.23 1.17
CA GLU A 119 -1.74 -12.69 1.32
C GLU A 119 -2.79 -13.24 0.33
N HIS A 120 -3.94 -12.57 0.19
CA HIS A 120 -4.93 -12.95 -0.83
C HIS A 120 -4.36 -12.80 -2.24
N PHE A 121 -3.70 -11.68 -2.53
CA PHE A 121 -3.12 -11.40 -3.83
C PHE A 121 -2.05 -12.43 -4.20
N TYR A 122 -1.21 -12.85 -3.25
CA TYR A 122 -0.23 -13.92 -3.44
C TYR A 122 -0.90 -15.21 -3.95
N ARG A 123 -2.03 -15.61 -3.35
CA ARG A 123 -2.74 -16.85 -3.71
C ARG A 123 -3.57 -16.74 -4.99
N HIS A 124 -4.16 -15.58 -5.27
CA HIS A 124 -5.18 -15.42 -6.31
C HIS A 124 -4.76 -14.51 -7.47
N GLN A 125 -3.65 -13.79 -7.33
CA GLN A 125 -3.11 -12.84 -8.32
C GLN A 125 -4.12 -11.76 -8.73
N CYS A 126 -5.01 -11.39 -7.81
CA CYS A 126 -5.98 -10.30 -7.92
C CYS A 126 -6.43 -9.83 -6.54
N PHE A 127 -6.92 -8.59 -6.45
CA PHE A 127 -7.54 -8.09 -5.22
C PHE A 127 -8.99 -8.57 -5.10
N PRO A 128 -9.49 -8.84 -3.87
CA PRO A 128 -10.89 -9.18 -3.66
C PRO A 128 -11.77 -8.01 -4.07
N ARG A 129 -12.85 -8.29 -4.80
CA ARG A 129 -13.78 -7.30 -5.34
C ARG A 129 -14.32 -6.42 -4.20
N ALA A 130 -14.11 -5.12 -4.29
CA ALA A 130 -14.57 -4.17 -3.29
C ALA A 130 -16.09 -3.96 -3.37
N GLY A 131 -16.74 -3.78 -2.21
CA GLY A 131 -18.13 -3.31 -2.15
C GLY A 131 -18.28 -1.88 -2.69
N PRO A 132 -19.50 -1.47 -3.08
CA PRO A 132 -19.72 -0.38 -4.04
C PRO A 132 -19.27 1.03 -3.61
N ASN A 133 -19.07 1.33 -2.32
CA ASN A 133 -19.10 2.73 -1.86
C ASN A 133 -17.82 3.33 -1.25
N LYS A 134 -16.72 2.58 -1.05
CA LYS A 134 -15.52 3.17 -0.40
C LYS A 134 -14.16 2.72 -0.95
N CYS A 135 -14.14 1.80 -1.91
CA CYS A 135 -12.89 1.24 -2.41
C CYS A 135 -12.98 0.98 -3.91
N ARG A 136 -12.03 1.54 -4.65
CA ARG A 136 -11.89 1.34 -6.10
C ARG A 136 -10.68 0.43 -6.35
N ILE A 137 -10.84 -0.50 -7.28
CA ILE A 137 -9.80 -1.41 -7.73
C ILE A 137 -9.60 -1.16 -9.22
N PHE A 138 -8.36 -0.93 -9.60
CA PHE A 138 -7.94 -0.71 -10.98
C PHE A 138 -6.94 -1.79 -11.36
N ASP A 139 -7.17 -2.41 -12.51
CA ASP A 139 -6.28 -3.42 -13.07
C ASP A 139 -5.83 -2.96 -14.45
N THR A 140 -4.52 -2.92 -14.70
CA THR A 140 -3.98 -2.49 -16.01
C THR A 140 -4.34 -3.44 -17.15
N ARG A 141 -4.84 -4.65 -16.85
CA ARG A 141 -5.45 -5.60 -17.80
C ARG A 141 -6.65 -5.01 -18.56
N PHE A 142 -7.42 -4.13 -17.91
CA PHE A 142 -8.71 -3.65 -18.44
C PHE A 142 -8.76 -2.14 -18.63
N HIS A 143 -7.84 -1.38 -18.03
CA HIS A 143 -7.79 0.07 -18.14
C HIS A 143 -6.39 0.50 -18.56
N SER A 144 -6.26 1.09 -19.75
CA SER A 144 -5.08 1.87 -20.11
C SER A 144 -4.85 2.92 -19.01
N VAL A 145 -3.58 3.10 -18.60
CA VAL A 145 -3.16 4.05 -17.55
C VAL A 145 -3.74 5.46 -17.81
N GLU A 146 -3.89 5.82 -19.08
CA GLU A 146 -4.44 7.10 -19.55
C GLU A 146 -5.94 7.28 -19.23
N ASN A 147 -6.76 6.22 -19.33
CA ASN A 147 -8.19 6.28 -19.00
C ASN A 147 -8.44 6.27 -17.47
N SER A 148 -7.48 5.78 -16.69
CA SER A 148 -7.61 5.64 -15.23
C SER A 148 -7.36 6.94 -14.47
N ILE A 149 -6.49 7.82 -15.00
CA ILE A 149 -6.19 9.13 -14.38
C ILE A 149 -7.40 10.07 -14.48
N ILE A 150 -8.16 10.00 -15.57
CA ILE A 150 -9.36 10.83 -15.79
C ILE A 150 -10.48 10.45 -14.81
N GLY A 151 -10.56 9.19 -14.36
CA GLY A 151 -11.56 8.74 -13.36
C GLY A 151 -11.23 9.08 -11.90
N MET A 152 -10.08 9.74 -11.64
CA MET A 152 -9.63 10.16 -10.31
C MET A 152 -9.95 11.63 -9.98
N PHE A 153 -10.37 12.43 -10.97
CA PHE A 153 -10.82 13.81 -10.80
C PHE A 153 -12.34 13.90 -10.69
#